data_AF-A0A939YDQ6-F1
#
_entry.id   AF-A0A939YDQ6-F1
#
_cell.length_a   1.000
_cell.length_b   1.000
_cell.length_c   1.000
_cell.angle_alpha   90.00
_cell.angle_beta   90.00
_cell.angle_gamma   90.00
#
_symmetry.space_group_name_H-M   'P 1'
#
loop_
_entity.id
_entity.type
_entity.pdbx_description
1 polymer ?
#
loop_
_entity_poly.entity_id
_entity_poly.type
_entity_poly.pdbx_seq_one_letter_code
_entity_poly.pdbx_strand_id
1 'polypeptide(L)'
;MAKVAELFDLNKAVEQYSEKKAYTEGVLYYHKLIKGNKAIRHSDFYPAIKKFDAALKDFIKTDSTTALVDLTNIIPEYFVEGEVPDIFETEGLKVALDNLSEYLMHLRKLCNLDFYK
;
A
#
# COMPACT_ATOMS: atom_id res chain seq x y z
N MET A 1 -18.04 13.07 11.35
CA MET A 1 -18.08 12.92 9.87
C MET A 1 -16.64 12.92 9.37
N ALA A 2 -16.08 11.75 9.08
CA ALA A 2 -14.75 11.69 8.48
C ALA A 2 -14.82 12.28 7.07
N LYS A 3 -13.95 13.27 6.78
CA LYS A 3 -13.74 13.76 5.42
C LYS A 3 -13.39 12.54 4.55
N VAL A 4 -14.14 12.32 3.47
CA VAL A 4 -13.75 11.39 2.41
C VAL A 4 -12.33 11.79 2.01
N ALA A 5 -11.35 10.92 2.28
CA ALA A 5 -9.99 11.15 1.81
C ALA A 5 -10.07 11.26 0.28
N GLU A 6 -9.60 12.36 -0.29
CA GLU A 6 -9.52 12.51 -1.75
C GLU A 6 -8.75 11.30 -2.31
N LEU A 7 -9.27 10.65 -3.35
CA LEU A 7 -8.56 9.54 -3.98
C LEU A 7 -7.27 10.04 -4.62
N PHE A 8 -6.23 9.21 -4.63
CA PHE A 8 -4.99 9.56 -5.31
C PHE A 8 -5.23 9.59 -6.82
N ASP A 9 -4.99 10.75 -7.44
CA ASP A 9 -5.13 10.93 -8.89
C ASP A 9 -3.90 10.35 -9.63
N LEU A 10 -4.00 9.09 -10.01
CA LEU A 10 -2.94 8.38 -10.72
C LEU A 10 -2.66 8.99 -12.10
N ASN A 11 -3.69 9.41 -12.85
CA ASN A 11 -3.51 9.97 -14.19
C ASN A 11 -2.68 11.25 -14.14
N LYS A 12 -3.02 12.15 -13.21
CA LYS A 12 -2.25 13.36 -12.97
C LYS A 12 -0.83 13.07 -12.50
N ALA A 13 -0.62 12.02 -11.70
CA ALA A 13 0.71 11.62 -11.26
C ALA A 13 1.57 11.05 -12.41
N VAL A 14 0.97 10.27 -13.32
CA VAL A 14 1.64 9.73 -14.51
C VAL A 14 1.99 10.82 -15.53
N GLU A 15 1.22 11.91 -15.60
CA GLU A 15 1.58 13.08 -16.42
C GLU A 15 2.85 13.80 -15.91
N GLN A 16 3.17 13.67 -14.62
CA GLN A 16 4.27 14.39 -13.96
C GLN A 16 5.49 13.51 -13.68
N TYR A 17 5.30 12.19 -13.60
CA TYR A 17 6.32 11.24 -13.18
C TYR A 17 6.35 10.02 -14.10
N SER A 18 7.43 9.22 -14.02
CA SER A 18 7.39 7.89 -14.62
C SER A 18 6.27 7.06 -14.01
N GLU A 19 5.70 6.15 -14.80
CA GLU A 19 4.60 5.28 -14.36
C GLU A 19 4.93 4.54 -13.05
N LYS A 20 6.13 3.96 -12.95
CA LYS A 20 6.63 3.34 -11.73
C LYS A 20 6.59 4.29 -10.53
N LYS A 21 7.07 5.53 -10.71
CA LYS A 21 7.08 6.53 -9.62
C LYS A 21 5.65 6.96 -9.24
N ALA A 22 4.75 7.11 -10.21
CA ALA A 22 3.35 7.44 -9.95
C ALA A 22 2.67 6.36 -9.09
N TYR A 23 2.87 5.08 -9.39
CA TYR A 23 2.37 3.99 -8.54
C TYR A 23 3.03 3.96 -7.15
N THR A 24 4.35 4.22 -7.05
CA THR A 24 5.03 4.31 -5.75
C THR A 24 4.45 5.43 -4.88
N GLU A 25 4.17 6.60 -5.45
CA GLU A 25 3.52 7.71 -4.73
C GLU A 25 2.10 7.35 -4.28
N GLY A 26 1.36 6.62 -5.11
CA GLY A 26 0.04 6.11 -4.76
C GLY A 26 0.07 5.10 -3.59
N VAL A 27 1.03 4.14 -3.61
CA VAL A 27 1.24 3.22 -2.48
C VAL A 27 1.59 3.99 -1.20
N LEU A 28 2.48 4.99 -1.30
CA LEU A 28 2.85 5.85 -0.18
C LEU A 28 1.65 6.63 0.36
N TYR A 29 0.79 7.14 -0.51
CA TYR A 29 -0.42 7.87 -0.15
C TYR A 29 -1.39 6.99 0.66
N TYR A 30 -1.78 5.85 0.12
CA TYR A 30 -2.73 4.96 0.80
C TYR A 30 -2.16 4.35 2.07
N HIS A 31 -0.86 4.04 2.09
CA HIS A 31 -0.20 3.58 3.30
C HIS A 31 -0.22 4.64 4.42
N LYS A 32 0.00 5.92 4.09
CA LYS A 32 -0.08 7.03 5.05
C LYS A 32 -1.49 7.16 5.64
N LEU A 33 -2.55 6.95 4.86
CA LEU A 33 -3.93 6.96 5.36
C LEU A 33 -4.15 5.84 6.39
N ILE A 34 -3.75 4.61 6.05
CA ILE A 34 -3.90 3.43 6.92
C ILE A 34 -3.10 3.62 8.22
N LYS A 35 -1.81 3.96 8.12
CA LYS A 35 -0.92 4.20 9.27
C LYS A 35 -1.35 5.40 10.13
N GLY A 36 -1.97 6.39 9.50
CA GLY A 36 -2.48 7.60 10.12
C GLY A 36 -3.73 7.36 10.96
N ASN A 37 -4.49 6.30 10.69
CA ASN A 37 -5.72 5.99 11.41
C ASN A 37 -5.44 5.53 12.86
N LYS A 38 -6.16 6.11 13.83
CA LYS A 38 -5.92 5.86 15.25
C LYS A 38 -6.34 4.45 15.67
N ALA A 39 -7.49 3.96 15.23
CA ALA A 39 -7.98 2.63 15.58
C ALA A 39 -6.99 1.56 15.10
N ILE A 40 -6.51 1.70 13.87
CA ILE A 40 -5.48 0.82 13.31
C ILE A 40 -4.18 0.83 14.13
N ARG A 41 -3.71 2.00 14.59
CA ARG A 41 -2.50 2.09 15.45
C ARG A 41 -2.62 1.34 16.78
N HIS A 42 -3.83 1.12 17.26
CA HIS A 42 -4.12 0.39 18.50
C HIS A 42 -4.63 -1.04 18.24
N SER A 43 -4.58 -1.51 16.99
CA SER A 43 -5.01 -2.85 16.59
C SER A 43 -3.83 -3.82 16.43
N ASP A 44 -4.15 -5.10 16.33
CA ASP A 44 -3.17 -6.17 16.10
C ASP A 44 -2.54 -6.12 14.69
N PHE A 45 -3.06 -5.30 13.78
CA PHE A 45 -2.49 -5.08 12.44
C PHE A 45 -1.34 -4.07 12.42
N TYR A 46 -1.17 -3.27 13.48
CA TYR A 46 -0.14 -2.22 13.50
C TYR A 46 1.31 -2.74 13.36
N PRO A 47 1.69 -3.91 13.91
CA PRO A 47 2.99 -4.52 13.61
C PRO A 47 3.22 -4.75 12.12
N ALA A 48 2.25 -5.32 11.38
CA ALA A 48 2.35 -5.53 9.94
C ALA A 48 2.52 -4.19 9.19
N ILE A 49 1.76 -3.16 9.60
CA ILE A 49 1.86 -1.81 9.05
C ILE A 49 3.24 -1.21 9.23
N LYS A 50 3.89 -1.43 10.38
CA LYS A 50 5.26 -0.96 10.61
C LYS A 50 6.29 -1.70 9.75
N LYS A 51 6.13 -3.01 9.56
CA LYS A 51 6.98 -3.79 8.64
C LYS A 51 6.86 -3.24 7.21
N PHE A 52 5.62 -3.01 6.77
CA PHE A 52 5.35 -2.46 5.45
C PHE A 52 5.98 -1.06 5.27
N ASP A 53 5.85 -0.16 6.27
CA ASP A 53 6.47 1.17 6.24
C ASP A 53 8.00 1.10 6.07
N ALA A 54 8.64 0.13 6.73
CA ALA A 54 10.09 -0.06 6.65
C ALA A 54 10.50 -0.54 5.24
N ALA A 55 9.82 -1.57 4.71
CA ALA A 55 10.06 -2.07 3.36
C ALA A 55 9.77 -1.00 2.29
N LEU A 56 8.73 -0.19 2.48
CA LEU A 56 8.37 0.88 1.54
C LEU A 56 9.43 1.97 1.50
N LYS A 57 9.95 2.37 2.66
CA LYS A 57 11.06 3.33 2.73
C LYS A 57 12.33 2.78 2.09
N ASP A 58 12.61 1.49 2.27
CA ASP A 58 13.76 0.86 1.62
C ASP A 58 13.59 0.82 0.10
N PHE A 59 12.41 0.43 -0.39
CA PHE A 59 12.07 0.47 -1.81
C PHE A 59 12.22 1.87 -2.41
N ILE A 60 11.67 2.91 -1.75
CA ILE A 60 11.79 4.29 -2.23
C ILE A 60 13.25 4.77 -2.24
N LYS A 61 14.05 4.36 -1.26
CA LYS A 61 15.45 4.79 -1.13
C LYS A 61 16.37 4.10 -2.14
N THR A 62 16.16 2.81 -2.39
CA THR A 62 17.10 1.95 -3.11
C THR A 62 16.61 1.53 -4.49
N ASP A 63 15.32 1.73 -4.78
CA ASP A 63 14.63 1.18 -5.94
C ASP A 63 14.75 -0.36 -6.07
N SER A 64 14.95 -1.05 -4.93
CA SER A 64 15.24 -2.48 -4.85
C SER A 64 14.03 -3.37 -5.13
N THR A 65 14.20 -4.33 -6.04
CA THR A 65 13.18 -5.35 -6.32
C THR A 65 12.94 -6.27 -5.12
N THR A 66 13.95 -6.53 -4.29
CA THR A 66 13.79 -7.31 -3.05
C THR A 66 12.82 -6.62 -2.08
N ALA A 67 12.95 -5.30 -1.91
CA ALA A 67 12.05 -4.53 -1.06
C ALA A 67 10.60 -4.57 -1.58
N LEU A 68 10.41 -4.60 -2.91
CA LEU A 68 9.09 -4.77 -3.52
C LEU A 68 8.51 -6.18 -3.30
N VAL A 69 9.34 -7.22 -3.31
CA VAL A 69 8.93 -8.58 -2.91
C VAL A 69 8.49 -8.59 -1.46
N ASP A 70 9.24 -7.96 -0.55
CA ASP A 70 8.87 -7.88 0.86
C ASP A 70 7.52 -7.18 1.06
N LEU A 71 7.29 -6.04 0.39
CA LEU A 71 5.99 -5.35 0.43
C LEU A 71 4.83 -6.26 0.00
N THR A 72 5.06 -7.07 -1.03
CA THR A 72 4.09 -8.02 -1.57
C THR A 72 3.84 -9.21 -0.64
N ASN A 73 4.84 -9.61 0.13
CA ASN A 73 4.70 -10.68 1.12
C ASN A 73 4.04 -10.20 2.42
N ILE A 74 4.16 -8.90 2.73
CA ILE A 74 3.56 -8.29 3.92
C ILE A 74 2.09 -7.93 3.68
N ILE A 75 1.70 -7.50 2.47
CA ILE A 75 0.32 -7.04 2.21
C ILE A 75 -0.78 -8.07 2.58
N PRO A 76 -0.60 -9.40 2.42
CA PRO A 76 -1.58 -10.38 2.87
C PRO A 76 -1.77 -10.39 4.40
N GLU A 77 -0.79 -9.92 5.20
CA GLU A 77 -0.93 -9.79 6.66
C GLU A 77 -2.02 -8.77 7.06
N TYR A 78 -2.52 -7.96 6.14
CA TYR A 78 -3.64 -7.04 6.40
C TYR A 78 -5.01 -7.71 6.27
N PHE A 79 -5.05 -8.94 5.77
CA PHE A 79 -6.27 -9.70 5.50
C PHE A 79 -6.37 -10.86 6.48
N VAL A 80 -7.59 -11.20 6.88
CA VAL A 80 -7.89 -12.37 7.70
C VAL A 80 -8.69 -13.32 6.84
N GLU A 81 -8.18 -14.55 6.65
CA GLU A 81 -8.81 -15.55 5.76
C GLU A 81 -9.03 -15.08 4.30
N GLY A 82 -8.24 -14.09 3.86
CA GLY A 82 -8.35 -13.50 2.52
C GLY A 82 -9.37 -12.36 2.41
N GLU A 83 -10.01 -11.98 3.52
CA GLU A 83 -11.00 -10.91 3.57
C GLU A 83 -10.46 -9.66 4.28
N VAL A 84 -11.03 -8.50 3.94
CA VAL A 84 -10.70 -7.22 4.59
C VAL A 84 -11.28 -7.23 6.01
N PRO A 85 -10.46 -7.08 7.06
CA PRO A 85 -10.97 -7.13 8.43
C PRO A 85 -11.91 -5.96 8.76
N ASP A 86 -12.93 -6.23 9.58
CA ASP A 86 -13.99 -5.27 9.97
C ASP A 86 -13.47 -3.90 10.42
N ILE A 87 -12.32 -3.86 11.11
CA ILE A 87 -11.73 -2.62 11.59
C ILE A 87 -11.35 -1.68 10.42
N PHE A 88 -10.89 -2.23 9.29
CA PHE A 88 -10.59 -1.42 8.12
C PHE A 88 -11.85 -0.95 7.41
N GLU A 89 -12.91 -1.76 7.40
CA GLU A 89 -14.19 -1.34 6.82
C GLU A 89 -14.87 -0.25 7.66
N THR A 90 -14.94 -0.46 8.98
CA THR A 90 -15.55 0.47 9.94
C THR A 90 -14.86 1.83 9.93
N GLU A 91 -13.54 1.84 9.75
CA GLU A 91 -12.75 3.06 9.67
C GLU A 91 -12.70 3.68 8.27
N GLY A 92 -13.43 3.11 7.29
CA GLY A 92 -13.48 3.61 5.92
C GLY A 92 -12.17 3.46 5.13
N LEU A 93 -11.33 2.49 5.51
CA LEU A 93 -10.01 2.24 4.94
C LEU A 93 -10.00 1.17 3.85
N LYS A 94 -11.13 0.47 3.61
CA LYS A 94 -11.24 -0.56 2.56
C LYS A 94 -10.73 -0.08 1.21
N VAL A 95 -11.17 1.11 0.77
CA VAL A 95 -10.73 1.69 -0.51
C VAL A 95 -9.23 1.95 -0.54
N ALA A 96 -8.63 2.36 0.58
CA ALA A 96 -7.18 2.55 0.66
C ALA A 96 -6.41 1.22 0.57
N LEU A 97 -6.93 0.15 1.19
CA LEU A 97 -6.35 -1.19 1.09
C LEU A 97 -6.44 -1.75 -0.33
N ASP A 98 -7.61 -1.63 -0.97
CA ASP A 98 -7.85 -2.12 -2.32
C ASP A 98 -6.89 -1.45 -3.31
N ASN A 99 -6.81 -0.11 -3.28
CA ASN A 99 -5.90 0.63 -4.16
C ASN A 99 -4.42 0.39 -3.83
N LEU A 100 -4.05 0.24 -2.56
CA LEU A 100 -2.68 -0.08 -2.18
C LEU A 100 -2.26 -1.44 -2.74
N SER A 101 -3.15 -2.43 -2.67
CA SER A 101 -2.92 -3.78 -3.21
C SER A 101 -2.83 -3.77 -4.73
N GLU A 102 -3.72 -3.04 -5.40
CA GLU A 102 -3.71 -2.86 -6.85
C GLU A 102 -2.40 -2.20 -7.31
N TYR A 103 -2.00 -1.09 -6.70
CA TYR A 103 -0.80 -0.35 -7.12
C TYR A 103 0.48 -1.15 -6.88
N LEU A 104 0.54 -1.96 -5.81
CA LEU A 104 1.64 -2.92 -5.62
C LEU A 104 1.68 -3.97 -6.73
N MET A 105 0.53 -4.51 -7.14
CA MET A 105 0.48 -5.46 -8.26
C MET A 105 0.99 -4.82 -9.56
N HIS A 106 0.65 -3.55 -9.83
CA HIS A 106 1.19 -2.82 -10.98
C HIS A 106 2.71 -2.60 -10.88
N LEU A 107 3.22 -2.23 -9.71
CA LEU A 107 4.67 -2.13 -9.49
C LEU A 107 5.40 -3.45 -9.74
N ARG A 108 4.83 -4.57 -9.31
CA ARG A 108 5.40 -5.91 -9.57
C ARG A 108 5.51 -6.19 -11.08
N LYS A 109 4.45 -5.89 -11.83
CA LYS A 109 4.42 -6.05 -13.30
C LYS A 109 5.50 -5.19 -13.96
N LEU A 110 5.60 -3.91 -13.59
CA LEU A 110 6.60 -3.00 -14.14
C LEU A 110 8.04 -3.43 -13.82
N CYS A 111 8.25 -4.08 -12.67
CA CYS A 111 9.54 -4.63 -12.26
C CYS A 111 9.78 -6.07 -12.75
N ASN A 112 8.90 -6.64 -13.57
CA ASN A 112 8.96 -8.03 -14.06
C ASN A 112 9.05 -9.09 -12.95
N LEU A 113 8.43 -8.85 -11.80
CA LEU A 113 8.46 -9.76 -10.64
C LEU A 113 7.44 -10.90 -10.73
N ASP A 114 6.50 -10.85 -11.68
CA ASP A 114 5.52 -11.93 -11.90
C ASP A 114 6.16 -13.20 -12.52
N PHE A 115 7.43 -13.13 -12.91
CA PHE A 115 8.21 -14.26 -13.43
C PHE A 115 8.96 -15.06 -12.35
N TYR A 116 9.00 -14.57 -11.10
CA TYR A 116 9.59 -15.30 -9.98
C TYR A 116 8.47 -16.00 -9.20
N LYS A 117 8.29 -17.30 -9.47
CA LYS A 117 7.46 -18.22 -8.69
C LYS A 117 8.30 -18.98 -7.68
#